data_AF-A0A8J6TCU6-F1
#
_entry.id   AF-A0A8J6TCU6-F1
#
_cell.length_a   1.000
_cell.length_b   1.000
_cell.length_c   1.000
_cell.angle_alpha   90.00
_cell.angle_beta   90.00
_cell.angle_gamma   90.00
#
_symmetry.space_group_name_H-M   'P 1'
#
loop_
_entity.id
_entity.type
_entity.pdbx_description
1 polymer ?
#
loop_
_entity_poly.entity_id
_entity_poly.type
_entity_poly.pdbx_seq_one_letter_code
_entity_poly.pdbx_strand_id
1 'polypeptide(L)'
;MGEFFAFINDWIVSTKVPEQLRDVDAKNLLRNGYFMVPFIGIMMYFVFRQAFSYLIITALIFGLWWFSGTDMVTGAVVNGEIQMDRMLPVFGVGTIGLGIIAYLFTKGD
;
A
#
# COMPACT_ATOMS: atom_id res chain seq x y z
N MET A 1 -12.98 -10.11 29.79
CA MET A 1 -12.75 -9.25 28.61
C MET A 1 -11.28 -8.87 28.47
N GLY A 2 -10.61 -8.33 29.49
CA GLY A 2 -9.17 -7.96 29.40
C GLY A 2 -8.23 -9.11 29.03
N GLU A 3 -8.43 -10.30 29.61
CA GLU A 3 -7.61 -11.49 29.30
C GLU A 3 -7.78 -12.00 27.86
N PHE A 4 -8.96 -11.83 27.28
CA PHE A 4 -9.22 -12.22 25.89
C PHE A 4 -8.48 -11.28 24.91
N PHE A 5 -8.46 -9.98 25.18
CA PHE A 5 -7.67 -9.02 24.39
C PHE A 5 -6.16 -9.21 24.59
N ALA A 6 -5.72 -9.56 25.80
CA ALA A 6 -4.32 -9.91 26.08
C ALA A 6 -3.90 -11.17 25.29
N PHE A 7 -4.73 -12.21 25.28
CA PHE A 7 -4.50 -13.42 24.49
C PHE A 7 -4.42 -13.13 22.98
N ILE A 8 -5.33 -12.31 22.44
CA ILE A 8 -5.28 -11.91 21.03
C ILE A 8 -4.00 -11.12 20.74
N ASN A 9 -3.63 -10.17 21.61
CA ASN A 9 -2.41 -9.39 21.46
C ASN A 9 -1.16 -10.28 21.49
N ASP A 10 -1.07 -11.20 22.45
CA ASP A 10 0.05 -12.14 22.56
C ASP A 10 0.11 -13.10 21.38
N TRP A 11 -1.04 -13.55 20.87
CA TRP A 11 -1.10 -14.35 19.64
C TRP A 11 -0.58 -13.54 18.44
N ILE A 12 -1.03 -12.30 18.25
CA ILE A 12 -0.55 -11.42 17.18
C ILE A 12 0.95 -11.17 17.29
N VAL A 13 1.46 -10.86 18.48
CA VAL A 13 2.90 -10.66 18.73
C VAL A 13 3.68 -11.95 18.45
N SER A 14 3.16 -13.12 18.83
CA SER A 14 3.82 -14.41 18.58
C SER A 14 3.99 -14.75 17.10
N THR A 15 3.12 -14.22 16.23
CA THR A 15 3.21 -14.46 14.78
C THR A 15 4.33 -13.67 14.10
N LYS A 16 4.93 -12.69 14.79
CA LYS A 16 5.86 -11.69 14.23
C LYS A 16 5.32 -10.92 13.01
N VAL A 17 4.04 -11.06 12.69
CA VAL A 17 3.37 -10.32 11.61
C VAL A 17 3.51 -8.81 11.79
N PRO A 18 3.41 -8.22 13.00
CA PRO A 18 3.64 -6.77 13.17
C PRO A 18 5.05 -6.33 12.75
N GLU A 19 6.07 -7.14 13.04
CA GLU A 19 7.46 -6.88 12.64
C GLU A 19 7.64 -7.07 11.14
N GLN A 20 7.02 -8.10 10.56
CA GLN A 20 6.97 -8.31 9.10
C GLN A 20 6.31 -7.16 8.35
N LEU A 21 5.34 -6.46 8.97
CA LEU A 21 4.67 -5.29 8.41
C LEU A 21 5.47 -3.99 8.58
N ARG A 22 6.28 -3.87 9.64
CA ARG A 22 7.18 -2.73 9.85
C ARG A 22 8.39 -2.77 8.93
N ASP A 23 8.96 -3.96 8.75
CA ASP A 23 10.14 -4.18 7.93
C ASP A 23 9.74 -4.76 6.56
N VAL A 24 8.63 -4.26 5.96
CA VAL A 24 8.24 -4.68 4.61
C VAL A 24 9.33 -4.25 3.65
N ASP A 25 10.25 -5.17 3.41
CA ASP A 25 11.27 -5.06 2.40
C ASP A 25 10.59 -5.32 1.06
N ALA A 26 10.24 -4.22 0.38
CA ALA A 26 9.61 -4.25 -0.93
C ALA A 26 10.36 -5.14 -1.93
N LYS A 27 11.70 -5.28 -1.80
CA LYS A 27 12.50 -6.18 -2.64
C LYS A 27 12.24 -7.65 -2.33
N ASN A 28 12.00 -7.99 -1.07
CA ASN A 28 11.72 -9.36 -0.66
C ASN A 28 10.25 -9.75 -0.87
N LEU A 29 9.31 -8.80 -0.86
CA LEU A 29 7.90 -9.05 -1.20
C LEU A 29 7.74 -9.65 -2.62
N LEU A 30 8.44 -9.06 -3.60
CA LEU A 30 8.42 -9.53 -4.99
C LEU A 30 9.22 -10.83 -5.22
N ARG A 31 9.98 -11.29 -4.22
CA ARG A 31 10.66 -12.59 -4.24
C ARG A 31 9.89 -13.67 -3.49
N ASN A 32 8.86 -13.28 -2.74
CA ASN A 32 8.03 -14.21 -2.00
C ASN A 32 7.02 -14.89 -2.93
N GLY A 33 7.18 -16.21 -3.13
CA GLY A 33 6.29 -17.00 -3.98
C GLY A 33 4.83 -16.97 -3.53
N TYR A 34 4.55 -16.91 -2.22
CA TYR A 34 3.18 -16.84 -1.69
C TYR A 34 2.48 -15.53 -2.05
N PHE A 35 3.23 -14.45 -2.29
CA PHE A 35 2.69 -13.20 -2.79
C PHE A 35 2.64 -13.17 -4.32
N MET A 36 3.74 -13.55 -4.96
CA MET A 36 3.90 -13.43 -6.41
C MET A 36 2.95 -14.33 -7.20
N VAL A 37 2.71 -15.57 -6.75
CA VAL A 37 1.82 -16.50 -7.44
C VAL A 37 0.39 -15.96 -7.57
N PRO A 38 -0.30 -15.59 -6.47
CA PRO A 38 -1.65 -15.01 -6.58
C PRO A 38 -1.62 -13.63 -7.27
N PHE A 39 -0.59 -12.81 -7.05
CA PHE A 39 -0.47 -11.51 -7.70
C PHE A 39 -0.40 -11.63 -9.23
N ILE A 40 0.50 -12.46 -9.76
CA ILE A 40 0.61 -12.72 -11.20
C ILE A 40 -0.69 -13.32 -11.72
N GLY A 41 -1.32 -14.24 -10.97
CA GLY A 41 -2.62 -14.82 -11.34
C GLY A 41 -3.70 -13.75 -11.56
N ILE A 42 -3.83 -12.80 -10.63
CA ILE A 42 -4.78 -11.68 -10.75
C ILE A 42 -4.42 -10.76 -11.92
N MET A 43 -3.14 -10.45 -12.11
CA MET A 43 -2.69 -9.59 -13.22
C MET A 43 -2.98 -10.24 -14.58
N MET A 44 -2.69 -11.53 -14.74
CA MET A 44 -3.03 -12.29 -15.95
C MET A 44 -4.54 -12.34 -16.18
N TYR A 45 -5.34 -12.49 -15.12
CA TYR A 45 -6.79 -12.46 -15.21
C TYR A 45 -7.31 -11.10 -15.70
N PHE A 46 -6.80 -9.99 -15.17
CA PHE A 46 -7.18 -8.66 -15.62
C PHE A 46 -6.79 -8.39 -17.08
N VAL A 47 -5.59 -8.84 -17.51
CA VAL A 47 -5.19 -8.77 -18.92
C VAL A 47 -6.12 -9.60 -19.80
N PHE A 48 -6.43 -10.84 -19.39
CA PHE A 48 -7.33 -11.72 -20.14
C PHE A 48 -8.73 -11.13 -20.32
N ARG A 49 -9.26 -10.48 -19.28
CA ARG A 49 -10.57 -9.82 -19.30
C ARG A 49 -10.55 -8.43 -19.94
N GLN A 50 -9.40 -7.96 -20.45
CA GLN A 50 -9.22 -6.60 -20.95
C GLN A 50 -9.62 -5.52 -19.93
N ALA A 51 -9.47 -5.83 -18.65
CA ALA A 51 -9.82 -4.99 -17.51
C ALA A 51 -8.71 -3.94 -17.25
N PHE A 52 -8.43 -3.10 -18.26
CA PHE A 52 -7.33 -2.13 -18.22
C PHE A 52 -7.48 -1.12 -17.07
N SER A 53 -8.70 -0.74 -16.71
CA SER A 53 -8.96 0.11 -15.54
C SER A 53 -8.39 -0.51 -14.26
N TYR A 54 -8.58 -1.82 -14.05
CA TYR A 54 -8.05 -2.53 -12.88
C TYR A 54 -6.52 -2.66 -12.92
N LEU A 55 -5.92 -2.83 -14.09
CA LEU A 55 -4.46 -2.83 -14.25
C LEU A 55 -3.86 -1.48 -13.88
N ILE A 56 -4.46 -0.37 -14.35
CA ILE A 56 -4.02 1.00 -14.06
C ILE A 56 -4.20 1.31 -12.57
N ILE A 57 -5.35 0.94 -11.98
CA ILE A 57 -5.60 1.11 -10.54
C ILE A 57 -4.56 0.33 -9.73
N THR A 58 -4.27 -0.91 -10.11
CA THR A 58 -3.25 -1.74 -9.44
C THR A 58 -1.88 -1.05 -9.52
N ALA A 59 -1.47 -0.60 -10.70
CA ALA A 59 -0.20 0.12 -10.87
C ALA A 59 -0.13 1.41 -10.03
N LEU A 60 -1.22 2.17 -9.95
CA LEU A 60 -1.32 3.37 -9.11
C LEU A 60 -1.19 3.06 -7.63
N ILE A 61 -1.84 1.99 -7.14
CA ILE A 61 -1.74 1.57 -5.73
C ILE A 61 -0.29 1.23 -5.38
N PHE A 62 0.40 0.44 -6.22
CA PHE A 62 1.81 0.14 -6.00
C PHE A 62 2.70 1.39 -6.10
N GLY A 63 2.39 2.30 -7.04
CA GLY A 63 3.11 3.57 -7.19
C GLY A 63 2.96 4.48 -5.97
N LEU A 64 1.75 4.62 -5.43
CA LEU A 64 1.48 5.40 -4.22
C LEU A 64 2.10 4.75 -2.98
N TRP A 65 2.03 3.43 -2.89
CA TRP A 65 2.68 2.67 -1.82
C TRP A 65 4.20 2.87 -1.85
N TRP A 66 4.84 2.76 -3.02
CA TRP A 66 6.25 3.07 -3.18
C TRP A 66 6.57 4.53 -2.85
N PHE A 67 5.77 5.47 -3.34
CA PHE A 67 5.92 6.90 -3.07
C PHE A 67 5.88 7.22 -1.56
N SER A 68 5.05 6.51 -0.80
CA SER A 68 4.94 6.68 0.66
C SER A 68 6.26 6.39 1.41
N GLY A 69 7.12 5.54 0.85
CA GLY A 69 8.42 5.20 1.42
C GLY A 69 9.57 6.10 0.97
N THR A 70 9.31 7.13 0.16
CA THR A 70 10.35 8.04 -0.34
C THR A 70 10.73 9.10 0.69
N ASP A 71 11.95 9.64 0.56
CA ASP A 71 12.48 10.71 1.42
C ASP A 71 11.61 11.96 1.47
N MET A 72 10.78 12.17 0.43
CA MET A 72 9.82 13.25 0.34
C MET A 72 8.73 13.14 1.43
N VAL A 73 8.30 11.92 1.75
CA VAL A 73 7.23 11.65 2.73
C VAL A 73 7.82 11.49 4.13
N THR A 74 8.95 10.80 4.27
CA THR A 74 9.62 10.63 5.56
C THR A 74 10.18 11.97 6.07
N GLY A 75 10.62 12.86 5.17
CA GLY A 75 11.06 14.20 5.48
C GLY A 75 9.95 15.21 5.80
N ALA A 76 8.67 14.81 5.77
CA ALA A 76 7.54 15.66 6.16
C ALA A 76 7.32 15.71 7.69
N VAL A 77 7.88 14.75 8.43
CA VAL A 77 7.90 14.74 9.90
C VAL A 77 9.35 14.91 10.35
N VAL A 78 9.68 16.07 10.88
CA VAL A 78 11.03 16.38 11.36
C VAL A 78 10.92 16.78 12.82
N ASN A 79 11.66 16.10 13.69
CA ASN A 79 11.65 16.32 15.15
C ASN A 79 10.26 16.18 15.80
N GLY A 80 9.37 15.37 15.23
CA GLY A 80 8.00 15.18 15.73
C GLY A 80 7.03 16.31 15.35
N GLU A 81 7.51 17.32 14.63
CA GLU A 81 6.68 18.37 14.05
C GLU A 81 6.39 18.07 12.58
N ILE A 82 5.13 18.31 12.22
CA ILE A 82 4.66 18.18 10.86
C ILE A 82 5.05 19.45 10.09
N GLN A 83 5.92 19.31 9.09
CA GLN A 83 6.24 20.41 8.19
C GLN A 83 5.14 20.54 7.13
N MET A 84 4.23 21.49 7.34
CA MET A 84 3.09 21.71 6.45
C MET A 84 3.51 21.93 4.99
N ASP A 85 4.62 22.64 4.77
CA ASP A 85 5.18 22.91 3.42
C ASP A 85 5.59 21.65 2.67
N ARG A 86 6.00 20.59 3.40
CA ARG A 86 6.38 19.30 2.82
C ARG A 86 5.23 18.31 2.75
N MET A 87 4.22 18.46 3.61
CA MET A 87 2.99 17.69 3.55
C MET A 87 2.12 18.03 2.34
N LEU A 88 2.03 19.32 1.97
CA LEU A 88 1.18 19.77 0.89
C LEU A 88 1.39 18.99 -0.42
N PRO A 89 2.62 18.79 -0.93
CA PRO A 89 2.82 18.01 -2.13
C PRO A 89 2.51 16.51 -1.94
N VAL A 90 2.68 15.95 -0.73
CA VAL A 90 2.29 14.56 -0.43
C VAL A 90 0.77 14.39 -0.51
N PHE A 91 0.01 15.32 0.09
CA PHE A 91 -1.45 15.35 -0.04
C PHE A 91 -1.89 15.59 -1.47
N GLY A 92 -1.19 16.43 -2.23
CA GLY A 92 -1.47 16.66 -3.65
C GLY A 92 -1.37 15.36 -4.46
N VAL A 93 -0.26 14.62 -4.31
CA VAL A 93 -0.06 13.32 -4.97
C VAL A 93 -1.13 12.32 -4.56
N GLY A 94 -1.42 12.20 -3.26
CA GLY A 94 -2.46 11.31 -2.74
C GLY A 94 -3.86 11.64 -3.29
N THR A 95 -4.22 12.92 -3.29
CA THR A 95 -5.53 13.41 -3.78
C THR A 95 -5.69 13.17 -5.28
N ILE A 96 -4.66 13.47 -6.08
CA ILE A 96 -4.67 13.20 -7.53
C ILE A 96 -4.79 11.70 -7.78
N GLY A 97 -4.02 10.88 -7.07
CA GLY A 97 -4.08 9.42 -7.19
C GLY A 97 -5.48 8.86 -6.88
N LEU A 98 -6.09 9.29 -5.77
CA LEU A 98 -7.46 8.92 -5.42
C LEU A 98 -8.49 9.39 -6.45
N GLY A 99 -8.33 10.60 -6.99
CA GLY A 99 -9.20 11.12 -8.05
C GLY A 99 -9.14 10.28 -9.32
N ILE A 100 -7.95 9.83 -9.72
CA ILE A 100 -7.77 8.93 -10.87
C ILE A 100 -8.43 7.58 -10.60
N ILE A 101 -8.24 7.00 -9.41
CA ILE A 101 -8.86 5.73 -9.03
C ILE A 101 -10.39 5.85 -9.06
N ALA A 102 -10.96 6.90 -8.46
CA ALA A 102 -12.40 7.15 -8.45
C ALA A 102 -12.97 7.34 -9.86
N TYR A 103 -12.25 8.05 -10.74
CA TYR A 103 -12.65 8.21 -12.13
C TYR A 103 -12.65 6.88 -12.89
N LEU A 104 -11.59 6.09 -12.74
CA LEU A 104 -11.50 4.78 -13.41
C LEU A 104 -12.48 3.77 -12.87
N PHE A 105 -12.89 3.89 -11.60
CA PHE A 105 -13.91 3.02 -11.00
C PHE A 105 -15.32 3.41 -11.43
N THR A 106 -15.59 4.69 -11.65
CA THR A 106 -16.92 5.16 -12.13
C THR A 106 -17.09 5.07 -13.64
N LYS A 107 -15.99 5.12 -14.40
CA LYS A 107 -15.98 4.99 -15.87
C LYS A 107 -15.63 3.59 -16.36
N GLY A 108 -14.90 2.81 -15.59
CA GLY A 108 -14.53 1.44 -15.93
C GLY A 108 -15.79 0.59 -16.04
N ASP A 109 -15.98 0.02 -17.23
CA ASP A 109 -17.15 -0.80 -17.62
C ASP A 109 -17.55 -1.87 -16.57
#